data_AF-A0A1V2UQ25-F1
#
_entry.id   AF-A0A1V2UQ25-F1
#
_cell.length_a   1.000
_cell.length_b   1.000
_cell.length_c   1.000
_cell.angle_alpha   90.00
_cell.angle_beta   90.00
_cell.angle_gamma   90.00
#
_symmetry.space_group_name_H-M   'P 1'
#
loop_
_entity.id
_entity.type
_entity.pdbx_description
1 polymer ?
#
loop_
_entity_poly.entity_id
_entity_poly.type
_entity_poly.pdbx_seq_one_letter_code
_entity_poly.pdbx_strand_id
1 'polypeptide(L)'
;MSSISLAEYRELFPIQKNKKRRSAKQGTRQPSEGEMVLATHLNACKISFEQEYKFHPTRKWRADFLITGTKILVEVEGGIWSGGRHTRGKGYLGDMEKYNEAAAMGYTVLRFSTEQVKSGLALKKIEQLVG
;
A
#
# COMPACT_ATOMS: atom_id res chain seq x y z
N MET A 1 28.56 14.29 2.51
CA MET A 1 27.98 14.20 3.88
C MET A 1 28.02 12.74 4.27
N SER A 2 28.77 12.38 5.31
CA SER A 2 28.90 11.00 5.78
C SER A 2 27.59 10.56 6.46
N SER A 3 27.02 9.45 6.00
CA SER A 3 25.87 8.83 6.66
C SER A 3 26.33 8.18 7.97
N ILE A 4 25.71 8.54 9.08
CA ILE A 4 25.91 7.92 10.39
C ILE A 4 25.58 6.42 10.28
N SER A 5 26.36 5.57 10.94
CA SER A 5 26.11 4.13 10.94
C SER A 5 24.78 3.79 11.63
N LEU A 6 24.13 2.68 11.23
CA LEU A 6 22.89 2.22 11.88
C LEU A 6 23.07 1.94 13.39
N ALA A 7 24.30 1.63 13.82
CA ALA A 7 24.63 1.41 15.22
C ALA A 7 24.64 2.73 16.01
N GLU A 8 25.37 3.74 15.54
CA GLU A 8 25.38 5.08 16.15
C GLU A 8 23.99 5.71 16.19
N TYR A 9 23.19 5.53 15.14
CA TYR A 9 21.82 6.06 15.12
C TYR A 9 20.93 5.46 16.24
N ARG A 10 21.09 4.17 16.53
CA ARG A 10 20.29 3.47 17.56
C ARG A 10 20.68 3.84 18.98
N GLU A 11 21.95 4.19 19.21
CA GLU A 11 22.41 4.69 20.51
C GLU A 11 21.88 6.10 20.78
N LEU A 12 21.85 6.95 19.75
CA LEU A 12 21.36 8.32 19.86
C LEU A 12 19.83 8.40 20.04
N PHE A 13 19.08 7.41 19.54
CA PHE A 13 17.60 7.43 19.53
C PHE A 13 16.97 6.11 20.03
N PRO A 14 16.96 5.86 21.35
CA PRO A 14 16.38 4.64 21.92
C PRO A 14 14.85 4.59 21.74
N ILE A 15 14.37 3.54 21.06
CA ILE A 15 12.93 3.34 20.79
C ILE A 15 12.22 2.89 22.08
N GLN A 16 11.40 3.77 22.65
CA GLN A 16 10.54 3.42 23.79
C GLN A 16 9.35 2.54 23.32
N LYS A 17 9.23 1.34 23.89
CA LYS A 17 8.08 0.45 23.69
C LYS A 17 6.97 0.81 24.69
N ASN A 18 5.83 1.34 24.23
CA ASN A 18 4.47 1.27 24.86
C ASN A 18 3.44 2.05 23.98
N LYS A 19 2.12 1.79 23.87
CA LYS A 19 1.07 1.11 24.67
C LYS A 19 0.16 0.23 23.78
N LYS A 20 -0.52 -0.75 24.39
CA LYS A 20 -1.60 -1.57 23.77
C LYS A 20 -2.70 -0.67 23.17
N ARG A 21 -3.02 -0.87 21.87
CA ARG A 21 -4.14 -0.21 21.18
C ARG A 21 -5.43 -1.00 21.41
N ARG A 22 -6.50 -0.31 21.79
CA ARG A 22 -7.87 -0.85 21.74
C ARG A 22 -8.29 -1.01 20.28
N SER A 23 -8.74 -2.19 19.89
CA SER A 23 -9.26 -2.50 18.56
C SER A 23 -10.68 -1.98 18.41
N ALA A 24 -10.94 -1.13 17.42
CA ALA A 24 -12.30 -0.84 16.97
C ALA A 24 -12.89 -2.11 16.32
N LYS A 25 -14.18 -2.38 16.57
CA LYS A 25 -14.90 -3.56 16.04
C LYS A 25 -14.78 -3.63 14.52
N GLN A 26 -14.38 -4.80 14.04
CA GLN A 26 -14.21 -5.15 12.64
C GLN A 26 -15.60 -5.23 11.97
N GLY A 27 -16.05 -4.15 11.35
CA GLY A 27 -17.02 -4.26 10.25
C GLY A 27 -16.30 -4.85 9.03
N THR A 28 -17.00 -5.63 8.21
CA THR A 28 -16.48 -6.07 6.92
C THR A 28 -16.15 -4.83 6.07
N ARG A 29 -14.90 -4.71 5.61
CA ARG A 29 -14.48 -3.59 4.74
C ARG A 29 -15.24 -3.76 3.41
N GLN A 30 -15.95 -2.71 3.01
CA GLN A 30 -16.53 -2.64 1.67
C GLN A 30 -15.47 -2.07 0.73
N PRO A 31 -15.28 -2.67 -0.46
CA PRO A 31 -14.32 -2.17 -1.42
C PRO A 31 -14.70 -0.75 -1.87
N SER A 32 -13.69 0.09 -2.08
CA SER A 32 -13.92 1.45 -2.57
C SER A 32 -14.37 1.44 -4.04
N GLU A 33 -14.98 2.54 -4.51
CA GLU A 33 -15.34 2.68 -5.92
C GLU A 33 -14.13 2.49 -6.85
N GLY A 34 -12.97 3.06 -6.48
CA GLY A 34 -11.74 2.90 -7.25
C GLY A 34 -11.26 1.45 -7.28
N GLU A 35 -11.34 0.72 -6.17
CA GLU A 35 -10.98 -0.71 -6.13
C GLU A 35 -11.90 -1.53 -7.07
N MET A 36 -13.21 -1.30 -7.04
CA MET A 36 -14.16 -1.99 -7.93
C MET A 36 -13.89 -1.71 -9.41
N VAL A 37 -13.62 -0.44 -9.76
CA VAL A 37 -13.32 -0.05 -11.14
C VAL A 37 -12.01 -0.68 -11.61
N LEU A 38 -10.96 -0.66 -10.77
CA LEU A 38 -9.68 -1.28 -11.13
C LEU A 38 -9.82 -2.79 -11.32
N ALA A 39 -10.53 -3.48 -10.42
CA ALA A 39 -10.79 -4.92 -10.55
C ALA A 39 -11.51 -5.24 -11.87
N THR A 40 -12.50 -4.41 -12.24
CA THR A 40 -13.22 -4.54 -13.53
C THR A 40 -12.28 -4.37 -14.72
N HIS A 41 -11.42 -3.35 -14.70
CA HIS A 41 -10.42 -3.11 -15.75
C HIS A 41 -9.43 -4.27 -15.89
N LEU A 42 -8.88 -4.78 -14.78
CA LEU A 42 -7.94 -5.90 -14.79
C LEU A 42 -8.58 -7.18 -15.34
N ASN A 43 -9.83 -7.46 -14.93
CA ASN A 43 -10.59 -8.59 -15.46
C ASN A 43 -10.84 -8.46 -16.97
N ALA A 44 -11.21 -7.27 -17.46
CA ALA A 44 -11.44 -7.01 -18.87
C ALA A 44 -10.18 -7.26 -19.72
N CYS A 45 -9.00 -6.90 -19.19
CA CYS A 45 -7.70 -7.16 -19.83
C CYS A 45 -7.12 -8.55 -19.54
N LYS A 46 -7.85 -9.43 -18.83
CA LYS A 46 -7.41 -10.79 -18.44
C LYS A 46 -6.11 -10.81 -17.63
N ILE A 47 -5.86 -9.76 -16.86
CA ILE A 47 -4.72 -9.69 -15.93
C ILE A 47 -5.16 -10.35 -14.64
N SER A 48 -4.43 -11.38 -14.20
CA SER A 48 -4.72 -12.08 -12.94
C SER A 48 -4.25 -11.25 -11.74
N PHE A 49 -5.09 -11.15 -10.71
CA PHE A 49 -4.77 -10.40 -9.50
C PHE A 49 -5.38 -11.03 -8.25
N GLU A 50 -4.80 -10.71 -7.09
CA GLU A 50 -5.33 -11.03 -5.77
C GLU A 50 -5.69 -9.74 -5.02
N GLN A 51 -6.87 -9.69 -4.41
CA GLN A 51 -7.30 -8.54 -3.60
C GLN A 51 -6.88 -8.70 -2.13
N GLU A 52 -6.69 -7.56 -1.44
CA GLU A 52 -6.32 -7.51 -0.02
C GLU A 52 -5.09 -8.36 0.33
N TYR A 53 -4.14 -8.46 -0.60
CA TYR A 53 -2.99 -9.36 -0.51
C TYR A 53 -2.11 -9.01 0.69
N LYS A 54 -1.96 -9.98 1.61
CA LYS A 54 -1.08 -9.86 2.77
C LYS A 54 0.36 -10.18 2.35
N PHE A 55 1.12 -9.14 2.00
CA PHE A 55 2.50 -9.33 1.52
C PHE A 55 3.53 -9.55 2.63
N HIS A 56 3.25 -9.14 3.87
CA HIS A 56 4.23 -9.22 4.95
C HIS A 56 3.96 -10.42 5.87
N PRO A 57 4.97 -11.25 6.25
CA PRO A 57 4.74 -12.46 7.04
C PRO A 57 4.18 -12.18 8.45
N THR A 58 4.82 -11.27 9.20
CA THR A 58 4.49 -10.97 10.60
C THR A 58 3.51 -9.80 10.78
N ARG A 59 3.66 -8.72 10.00
CA ARG A 59 2.76 -7.57 10.02
C ARG A 59 1.46 -7.89 9.28
N LYS A 60 0.36 -7.29 9.72
CA LYS A 60 -0.96 -7.44 9.07
C LYS A 60 -1.16 -6.46 7.91
N TRP A 61 -0.08 -6.07 7.23
CA TRP A 61 -0.18 -5.18 6.09
C TRP A 61 -0.75 -5.91 4.89
N ARG A 62 -1.65 -5.21 4.20
CA ARG A 62 -2.32 -5.67 3.00
C ARG A 62 -2.20 -4.60 1.94
N ALA A 63 -1.94 -5.00 0.71
CA ALA A 63 -2.15 -4.15 -0.45
C ALA A 63 -3.55 -4.39 -1.01
N ASP A 64 -4.13 -3.38 -1.65
CA ASP A 64 -5.45 -3.54 -2.25
C ASP A 64 -5.40 -4.61 -3.36
N PHE A 65 -4.33 -4.63 -4.16
CA PHE A 65 -4.10 -5.65 -5.18
C PHE A 65 -2.64 -6.14 -5.22
N LEU A 66 -2.45 -7.41 -5.54
CA LEU A 66 -1.23 -7.99 -6.09
C LEU A 66 -1.51 -8.44 -7.52
N ILE A 67 -0.66 -8.10 -8.48
CA ILE A 67 -0.71 -8.70 -9.82
C ILE A 67 -0.08 -10.09 -9.76
N THR A 68 -0.88 -11.13 -9.97
CA THR A 68 -0.48 -12.53 -9.78
C THR A 68 0.70 -12.90 -10.67
N GLY A 69 1.66 -13.65 -10.11
CA GLY A 69 2.87 -14.05 -10.84
C GLY A 69 3.94 -12.95 -10.95
N THR A 70 3.69 -11.77 -10.41
CA THR A 70 4.65 -10.65 -10.36
C THR A 70 4.94 -10.22 -8.93
N LYS A 71 5.86 -9.26 -8.78
CA LYS A 71 6.06 -8.52 -7.52
C LYS A 71 5.48 -7.10 -7.58
N ILE A 72 4.34 -6.91 -8.25
CA ILE A 72 3.67 -5.61 -8.37
C ILE A 72 2.49 -5.54 -7.40
N LEU A 73 2.58 -4.66 -6.41
CA LEU A 73 1.49 -4.30 -5.52
C LEU A 73 0.82 -3.02 -6.02
N VAL A 74 -0.51 -2.95 -5.95
CA VAL A 74 -1.27 -1.75 -6.30
C VAL A 74 -2.13 -1.31 -5.11
N GLU A 75 -2.06 -0.02 -4.80
CA GLU A 75 -2.90 0.64 -3.80
C GLU A 75 -3.77 1.70 -4.48
N VAL A 76 -5.06 1.71 -4.12
CA VAL A 76 -6.02 2.71 -4.59
C VAL A 76 -6.26 3.70 -3.45
N GLU A 77 -5.60 4.85 -3.56
CA GLU A 77 -5.62 5.91 -2.57
C GLU A 77 -6.92 6.71 -2.69
N GLY A 78 -7.93 6.32 -1.91
CA GLY A 78 -9.20 7.04 -1.78
C GLY A 78 -9.11 8.22 -0.82
N GLY A 79 -9.90 9.27 -1.08
CA GLY A 79 -10.08 10.36 -0.12
C GLY A 79 -8.81 11.17 0.18
N ILE A 80 -7.90 11.29 -0.79
CA ILE A 80 -6.63 12.05 -0.67
C ILE A 80 -6.88 13.47 -0.16
N TRP A 81 -8.00 14.10 -0.54
CA TRP A 81 -8.35 15.48 -0.14
C TRP A 81 -9.20 15.59 1.13
N SER A 82 -9.59 14.46 1.75
CA SER A 82 -10.59 14.43 2.83
C SER A 82 -10.02 14.68 4.24
N GLY A 83 -8.72 14.90 4.41
CA GLY A 83 -8.11 15.03 5.74
C GLY A 83 -8.16 13.73 6.58
N GLY A 84 -8.33 12.59 5.90
CA GLY A 84 -8.47 11.26 6.47
C GLY A 84 -7.16 10.68 7.05
N ARG A 85 -7.19 9.39 7.39
CA ARG A 85 -6.06 8.68 8.00
C ARG A 85 -4.75 8.89 7.23
N HIS A 86 -4.79 8.76 5.90
CA HIS A 86 -3.62 8.77 5.03
C HIS A 86 -2.94 10.15 4.95
N THR A 87 -3.67 11.23 5.23
CA THR A 87 -3.11 12.59 5.24
C THR A 87 -2.71 13.07 6.63
N ARG A 88 -3.19 12.42 7.70
CA ARG A 88 -2.74 12.71 9.07
C ARG A 88 -1.35 12.12 9.29
N GLY A 89 -0.45 12.90 9.90
CA GLY A 89 0.96 12.53 10.06
C GLY A 89 1.21 11.13 10.62
N LYS A 90 0.41 10.68 11.61
CA LYS A 90 0.55 9.32 12.16
C LYS A 90 0.19 8.21 11.17
N GLY A 91 -0.84 8.42 10.35
CA GLY A 91 -1.23 7.45 9.32
C GLY A 91 -0.20 7.43 8.20
N TYR A 92 0.18 8.62 7.73
CA TYR A 92 1.21 8.81 6.72
C TYR A 92 2.54 8.13 7.07
N LEU A 93 3.06 8.32 8.29
CA LEU A 93 4.28 7.64 8.76
C LEU A 93 4.15 6.11 8.75
N GLY A 94 2.96 5.58 9.08
CA GLY A 94 2.70 4.15 9.02
C GLY A 94 2.63 3.60 7.59
N ASP A 95 2.17 4.42 6.64
CA ASP A 95 2.16 4.06 5.23
C ASP A 95 3.59 4.09 4.66
N MET A 96 4.43 5.06 5.08
CA MET A 96 5.85 5.05 4.75
C MET A 96 6.56 3.78 5.23
N GLU A 97 6.33 3.36 6.48
CA GLU A 97 6.88 2.10 7.03
C GLU A 97 6.44 0.89 6.17
N LYS A 98 5.15 0.83 5.84
CA LYS A 98 4.56 -0.23 5.01
C LYS A 98 5.22 -0.30 3.63
N TYR A 99 5.31 0.83 2.93
CA TYR A 99 5.80 0.86 1.55
C TYR A 99 7.32 0.65 1.45
N ASN A 100 8.09 1.14 2.41
CA ASN A 100 9.52 0.87 2.48
C ASN A 100 9.80 -0.62 2.68
N GLU A 101 9.03 -1.28 3.56
CA GLU A 101 9.20 -2.72 3.78
C GLU A 101 8.76 -3.53 2.54
N ALA A 102 7.67 -3.14 1.88
CA ALA A 102 7.28 -3.74 0.61
C ALA A 102 8.41 -3.66 -0.43
N ALA A 103 9.03 -2.48 -0.56
CA ALA A 103 10.18 -2.28 -1.44
C ALA A 103 11.39 -3.13 -1.03
N ALA A 104 11.70 -3.23 0.27
CA ALA A 104 12.79 -4.05 0.79
C ALA A 104 12.58 -5.56 0.50
N MET A 105 11.32 -6.02 0.45
CA MET A 105 10.95 -7.38 0.04
C MET A 105 10.97 -7.60 -1.49
N GLY A 106 11.33 -6.55 -2.25
CA GLY A 106 11.45 -6.56 -3.70
C GLY A 106 10.13 -6.33 -4.43
N TYR A 107 9.09 -5.81 -3.75
CA TYR A 107 7.87 -5.40 -4.42
C TYR A 107 8.01 -4.02 -5.06
N THR A 108 7.47 -3.88 -6.26
CA THR A 108 7.16 -2.58 -6.85
C THR A 108 5.77 -2.17 -6.41
N VAL A 109 5.66 -1.06 -5.68
CA VAL A 109 4.37 -0.55 -5.20
C VAL A 109 3.92 0.60 -6.10
N LEU A 110 2.76 0.44 -6.74
CA LEU A 110 2.10 1.48 -7.53
C LEU A 110 0.92 2.04 -6.73
N ARG A 111 0.84 3.36 -6.66
CA ARG A 111 -0.21 4.07 -5.91
C ARG A 111 -0.98 4.96 -6.87
N PHE A 112 -2.30 4.78 -6.92
CA PHE A 112 -3.16 5.54 -7.81
C PHE A 112 -4.31 6.16 -7.04
N SER A 113 -4.70 7.39 -7.40
CA SER A 113 -5.96 7.94 -6.91
C SER A 113 -7.17 7.27 -7.59
N THR A 114 -8.35 7.39 -6.98
CA THR A 114 -9.61 6.94 -7.61
C THR A 114 -9.80 7.54 -9.00
N GLU A 115 -9.44 8.80 -9.20
CA GLU A 115 -9.57 9.49 -10.50
C GLU A 115 -8.59 8.91 -11.54
N GLN A 116 -7.37 8.57 -11.14
CA GLN A 116 -6.38 7.93 -12.03
C GLN A 116 -6.78 6.50 -12.43
N VAL A 117 -7.48 5.79 -11.54
CA VAL A 117 -8.07 4.50 -11.87
C VAL A 117 -9.20 4.67 -12.88
N LYS A 118 -10.14 5.59 -12.62
CA LYS A 118 -11.28 5.86 -13.52
C LYS A 118 -10.86 6.35 -14.91
N SER A 119 -9.77 7.10 -15.01
CA SER A 119 -9.22 7.56 -16.30
C SER A 119 -8.48 6.47 -17.09
N GLY A 120 -8.31 5.27 -16.52
CA GLY A 120 -7.57 4.17 -17.15
C GLY A 120 -6.05 4.29 -17.06
N LEU A 121 -5.51 5.35 -16.43
CA LEU A 121 -4.07 5.55 -16.26
C LEU A 121 -3.45 4.39 -15.46
N ALA A 122 -4.11 3.96 -14.39
CA ALA A 122 -3.65 2.84 -13.57
C ALA A 122 -3.49 1.55 -14.39
N LEU A 123 -4.51 1.21 -15.19
CA LEU A 123 -4.50 0.02 -16.04
C LEU A 123 -3.35 0.09 -17.06
N LYS A 124 -3.24 1.21 -17.79
CA LYS A 124 -2.18 1.41 -18.79
C LYS A 124 -0.79 1.22 -18.19
N LYS A 125 -0.57 1.71 -16.96
CA LYS A 125 0.71 1.57 -16.28
C LYS A 125 1.00 0.13 -15.84
N ILE A 126 -0.02 -0.60 -15.40
CA ILE A 126 0.09 -2.01 -15.04
C ILE A 126 0.42 -2.85 -16.28
N GLU A 127 -0.29 -2.63 -17.39
CA GLU A 127 -0.03 -3.35 -18.66
C GLU A 127 1.41 -3.17 -19.12
N GLN A 128 1.97 -1.96 -19.05
CA GLN A 128 3.37 -1.68 -19.40
C GLN A 128 4.41 -2.41 -18.55
N LEU A 129 4.04 -2.90 -17.36
CA LEU A 129 4.96 -3.59 -16.46
C LEU A 129 4.78 -5.12 -16.47
N VAL A 130 3.65 -5.59 -17.00
CA VAL A 130 3.30 -7.01 -17.09
C VAL A 130 3.55 -7.56 -18.50
N GLY A 131 3.36 -6.73 -19.53
CA GLY A 131 3.71 -7.04 -20.92
C GLY A 131 5.18 -6.78 -21.21
#